data_AF-A0A4Q2AGR6-F1
#
_entry.id   AF-A0A4Q2AGR6-F1
#
_cell.length_a   1.000
_cell.length_b   1.000
_cell.length_c   1.000
_cell.angle_alpha   90.00
_cell.angle_beta   90.00
_cell.angle_gamma   90.00
#
_symmetry.space_group_name_H-M   'P 1'
#
loop_
_entity.id
_entity.type
_entity.pdbx_description
1 polymer ?
#
loop_
_entity_poly.entity_id
_entity_poly.type
_entity_poly.pdbx_seq_one_letter_code
_entity_poly.pdbx_strand_id
1 'polypeptide(L)'
;MAVNQFEELSEQIEAMQRELNNERFLELRIYRRDAYIYQLSSTVNHSIACWLSENHVPLRTLIDRGRNFMQEAPEGPSRYGWGAYYDLARTYFDTMEAALNILKKD
;
A
#
# COMPACT_ATOMS: atom_id res chain seq x y z
N MET A 1 17.50 4.40 -19.43
CA MET A 1 16.33 5.26 -19.12
C MET A 1 15.35 4.57 -18.17
N ALA A 2 15.00 3.29 -18.36
CA ALA A 2 14.13 2.54 -17.44
C ALA A 2 14.67 2.40 -16.00
N VAL A 3 15.99 2.18 -15.84
CA VAL A 3 16.67 2.06 -14.53
C VAL A 3 16.43 3.31 -13.65
N ASN A 4 16.61 4.51 -14.22
CA ASN A 4 16.39 5.77 -13.48
C ASN A 4 14.92 5.93 -13.03
N GLN A 5 13.96 5.45 -13.84
CA GLN A 5 12.54 5.53 -13.49
C GLN A 5 12.15 4.53 -12.40
N PHE A 6 12.72 3.33 -12.39
CA PHE A 6 12.47 2.34 -11.33
C PHE A 6 13.06 2.80 -10.00
N GLU A 7 14.25 3.39 -10.00
CA GLU A 7 14.89 3.96 -8.81
C GLU A 7 14.03 5.10 -8.22
N GLU A 8 13.59 6.05 -9.05
CA GLU A 8 12.69 7.14 -8.62
C GLU A 8 11.37 6.62 -8.01
N LEU A 9 10.77 5.58 -8.60
CA LEU A 9 9.55 4.96 -8.06
C LEU A 9 9.83 4.19 -6.77
N SER A 10 11.00 3.57 -6.64
CA SER A 10 11.41 2.85 -5.43
C SER A 10 11.59 3.80 -4.26
N GLU A 11 12.21 4.96 -4.48
CA GLU A 11 12.33 6.01 -3.46
C GLU A 11 10.96 6.54 -3.01
N GLN A 12 10.05 6.76 -3.95
CA GLN A 12 8.67 7.15 -3.65
C GLN A 12 7.94 6.08 -2.84
N ILE A 13 8.10 4.81 -3.21
CA ILE A 13 7.56 3.68 -2.46
C ILE A 13 8.08 3.72 -1.03
N GLU A 14 9.39 3.79 -0.81
CA GLU A 14 9.98 3.84 0.53
C GLU A 14 9.49 5.02 1.37
N ALA A 15 9.32 6.20 0.77
CA ALA A 15 8.77 7.37 1.46
C ALA A 15 7.34 7.11 1.94
N MET A 16 6.49 6.55 1.07
CA MET A 16 5.12 6.18 1.44
C MET A 16 5.08 5.05 2.48
N GLN A 17 5.99 4.07 2.42
CA GLN A 17 6.07 3.02 3.44
C GLN A 17 6.36 3.60 4.83
N ARG A 18 7.22 4.62 4.92
CA ARG A 18 7.48 5.34 6.19
C ARG A 18 6.23 6.08 6.65
N GLU A 19 5.51 6.73 5.75
CA GLU A 19 4.30 7.48 6.08
C GLU A 19 3.14 6.55 6.51
N LEU A 20 2.93 5.43 5.82
CA LEU A 20 1.96 4.38 6.19
C LEU A 20 2.27 3.77 7.56
N ASN A 21 3.54 3.75 7.96
CA ASN A 21 4.00 3.27 9.25
C ASN A 21 4.12 4.36 10.34
N ASN A 22 3.71 5.60 10.07
CA ASN A 22 3.78 6.70 11.01
C ASN A 22 2.81 6.51 12.21
N GLU A 23 3.15 7.10 13.37
CA GLU A 23 2.32 7.09 14.58
C GLU A 23 0.92 7.66 14.37
N ARG A 24 0.73 8.58 13.41
CA ARG A 24 -0.60 9.12 13.08
C ARG A 24 -1.60 8.05 12.62
N PHE A 25 -1.11 6.90 12.14
CA PHE A 25 -1.92 5.75 11.73
C PHE A 25 -1.81 4.57 12.69
N LEU A 26 -1.21 4.78 13.87
CA LEU A 26 -0.97 3.71 14.83
C LEU A 26 -2.27 3.00 15.24
N GLU A 27 -3.34 3.75 15.48
CA GLU A 27 -4.65 3.18 15.83
C GLU A 27 -5.19 2.28 14.71
N LEU A 28 -5.07 2.69 13.46
CA LEU A 28 -5.51 1.89 12.31
C LEU A 28 -4.74 0.57 12.15
N ARG A 29 -3.50 0.54 12.66
CA ARG A 29 -2.59 -0.62 12.62
C ARG A 29 -2.69 -1.51 13.86
N ILE A 30 -2.96 -0.95 15.04
CA ILE A 30 -3.03 -1.66 16.32
C ILE A 30 -4.42 -2.22 16.61
N TYR A 31 -5.50 -1.56 16.18
CA TYR A 31 -6.86 -2.03 16.44
C TYR A 31 -7.20 -3.25 15.58
N ARG A 32 -6.74 -4.41 16.05
CA ARG A 32 -7.03 -5.78 15.55
C ARG A 32 -8.52 -6.17 15.61
N ARG A 33 -9.45 -5.23 15.85
CA ARG A 33 -10.88 -5.48 16.05
C ARG A 33 -11.83 -4.47 15.40
N ASP A 34 -11.34 -3.44 14.70
CA ASP A 34 -12.15 -2.86 13.63
C ASP A 34 -12.01 -3.74 12.41
N ALA A 35 -12.83 -4.80 12.37
CA ALA A 35 -12.88 -5.77 11.28
C ALA A 35 -12.96 -5.12 9.89
N TYR A 36 -13.47 -3.89 9.84
CA TYR A 36 -13.63 -3.12 8.63
C TYR A 36 -12.27 -2.79 7.97
N ILE A 37 -11.39 -1.97 8.55
CA ILE A 37 -10.13 -1.55 7.86
C ILE A 37 -9.00 -2.59 7.91
N TYR A 38 -9.13 -3.63 8.73
CA TYR A 38 -8.08 -4.62 8.96
C TYR A 38 -7.55 -5.24 7.67
N GLN A 39 -8.43 -5.56 6.72
CA GLN A 39 -8.02 -6.17 5.47
C GLN A 39 -7.13 -5.25 4.63
N LEU A 40 -7.44 -3.95 4.56
CA LEU A 40 -6.58 -2.98 3.87
C LEU A 40 -5.22 -2.85 4.57
N SER A 41 -5.23 -2.62 5.89
CA SER A 41 -4.00 -2.44 6.66
C SER A 41 -3.09 -3.67 6.59
N SER A 42 -3.68 -4.86 6.69
CA SER A 42 -2.95 -6.13 6.54
C SER A 42 -2.36 -6.25 5.13
N THR A 43 -3.13 -5.95 4.09
CA THR A 43 -2.66 -6.01 2.70
C THR A 43 -1.50 -5.06 2.46
N VAL A 44 -1.58 -3.83 2.96
CA VAL A 44 -0.49 -2.85 2.93
C VAL A 44 0.75 -3.41 3.63
N ASN A 45 0.63 -3.91 4.87
CA ASN A 45 1.77 -4.46 5.60
C ASN A 45 2.45 -5.63 4.87
N HIS A 46 1.68 -6.54 4.27
CA HIS A 46 2.23 -7.64 3.49
C HIS A 46 2.93 -7.15 2.22
N SER A 47 2.38 -6.14 1.56
CA SER A 47 2.99 -5.53 0.36
C SER A 47 4.32 -4.86 0.70
N ILE A 48 4.38 -4.15 1.83
CA ILE A 48 5.63 -3.56 2.36
C ILE A 48 6.67 -4.63 2.59
N ALA A 49 6.32 -5.71 3.31
CA ALA A 49 7.24 -6.79 3.61
C ALA A 49 7.76 -7.49 2.34
N CYS A 50 6.90 -7.70 1.36
CA CYS A 50 7.27 -8.28 0.07
C CYS A 50 8.23 -7.36 -0.71
N TRP A 51 7.97 -6.05 -0.73
CA TRP A 51 8.87 -5.07 -1.34
C TRP A 51 10.24 -5.04 -0.67
N LEU A 52 10.29 -4.93 0.66
CA LEU A 52 11.55 -4.87 1.43
C LEU A 52 12.37 -6.16 1.35
N SER A 53 11.74 -7.30 1.07
CA SER A 53 12.41 -8.58 0.88
C SER A 53 12.72 -8.89 -0.59
N GLU A 54 12.48 -7.94 -1.50
CA GLU A 54 12.62 -8.09 -2.95
C GLU A 54 11.80 -9.25 -3.54
N ASN A 55 10.81 -9.76 -2.77
CA ASN A 55 9.90 -10.79 -3.20
C ASN A 55 8.71 -10.14 -3.92
N HIS A 56 8.91 -9.80 -5.19
CA HIS A 56 7.93 -9.06 -5.98
C HIS A 56 6.78 -9.91 -6.54
N VAL A 57 6.93 -11.24 -6.55
CA VAL A 57 5.95 -12.20 -7.10
C VAL A 57 4.52 -11.98 -6.56
N PRO A 58 4.27 -11.87 -5.24
CA PRO A 58 2.91 -11.71 -4.70
C PRO A 58 2.32 -10.31 -4.86
N LEU A 59 3.12 -9.31 -5.25
CA LEU A 59 2.73 -7.90 -5.10
C LEU A 59 1.51 -7.52 -5.93
N ARG A 60 1.38 -8.02 -7.16
CA ARG A 60 0.20 -7.74 -8.00
C ARG A 60 -1.09 -8.26 -7.36
N THR A 61 -1.05 -9.47 -6.83
CA THR A 61 -2.20 -10.07 -6.12
C THR A 61 -2.57 -9.27 -4.87
N LEU A 62 -1.58 -8.76 -4.14
CA LEU A 62 -1.81 -7.90 -2.98
C LEU A 62 -2.40 -6.54 -3.39
N ILE A 63 -1.89 -5.92 -4.44
CA ILE A 63 -2.43 -4.68 -5.02
C ILE A 63 -3.91 -4.85 -5.38
N ASP A 64 -4.25 -5.89 -6.15
CA ASP A 64 -5.62 -6.16 -6.57
C ASP A 64 -6.54 -6.38 -5.36
N ARG A 65 -6.08 -7.17 -4.37
CA ARG A 65 -6.82 -7.41 -3.14
C ARG A 65 -7.08 -6.12 -2.36
N GLY A 66 -6.09 -5.23 -2.27
CA GLY A 66 -6.21 -3.95 -1.59
C GLY A 66 -7.20 -3.04 -2.30
N ARG A 67 -7.12 -2.95 -3.63
CA ARG A 67 -8.05 -2.19 -4.47
C ARG A 67 -9.49 -2.71 -4.37
N ASN A 68 -9.70 -4.02 -4.45
CA ASN A 68 -11.02 -4.62 -4.31
C ASN A 68 -11.64 -4.31 -2.94
N PHE A 69 -10.84 -4.44 -1.87
CA PHE A 69 -11.33 -4.07 -0.54
C PHE A 69 -11.76 -2.60 -0.47
N MET A 70 -10.96 -1.66 -1.00
CA MET A 70 -11.31 -0.23 -1.00
C MET A 70 -12.58 0.08 -1.81
N GLN A 71 -12.93 -0.74 -2.80
CA GLN A 71 -14.18 -0.63 -3.55
C GLN A 71 -15.39 -1.20 -2.80
N GLU A 72 -15.22 -2.36 -2.16
CA GLU A 72 -16.28 -3.07 -1.42
C GLU A 72 -16.59 -2.43 -0.06
N ALA A 73 -15.58 -1.81 0.55
CA ALA A 73 -15.63 -1.15 1.83
C ALA A 73 -15.14 0.30 1.67
N PRO A 74 -15.90 1.16 0.97
CA PRO A 74 -15.54 2.57 0.83
C PRO A 74 -15.48 3.22 2.22
N GLU A 75 -14.74 4.32 2.34
CA GLU A 75 -14.49 5.03 3.60
C GLU A 75 -15.73 5.04 4.53
N GLY A 76 -15.67 4.23 5.60
CA GLY A 76 -16.77 4.08 6.53
C GLY A 76 -17.11 5.39 7.24
N PRO A 77 -18.34 5.55 7.75
CA PRO A 77 -18.78 6.81 8.34
C PRO A 77 -17.95 7.17 9.58
N SER A 78 -17.37 8.37 9.53
CA SER A 78 -16.87 9.16 10.66
C SER A 78 -15.77 8.54 11.54
N ARG A 79 -14.63 8.14 10.97
CA ARG A 79 -13.41 7.89 11.75
C ARG A 79 -12.26 8.76 11.26
N TYR A 80 -11.69 9.54 12.17
CA TYR A 80 -10.58 10.45 11.91
C TYR A 80 -9.40 9.66 11.30
N GLY A 81 -8.82 10.18 10.21
CA GLY A 81 -7.63 9.61 9.56
C GLY A 81 -7.85 8.50 8.53
N TRP A 82 -9.08 8.01 8.33
CA TRP A 82 -9.36 6.94 7.37
C TRP A 82 -9.19 7.37 5.91
N GLY A 83 -9.78 8.50 5.51
CA GLY A 83 -9.63 9.00 4.13
C GLY A 83 -8.17 9.23 3.74
N ALA A 84 -7.39 9.86 4.63
CA ALA A 84 -5.96 10.05 4.43
C ALA A 84 -5.19 8.72 4.29
N TYR A 85 -5.63 7.66 4.99
CA TYR A 85 -5.03 6.33 4.85
C TYR A 85 -5.43 5.66 3.53
N TYR A 86 -6.69 5.78 3.11
CA TYR A 86 -7.19 5.22 1.85
C TYR A 86 -6.53 5.88 0.65
N ASP A 87 -6.41 7.21 0.65
CA ASP A 87 -5.73 7.95 -0.41
C ASP A 87 -4.26 7.56 -0.51
N LEU A 88 -3.56 7.49 0.63
CA LEU A 88 -2.16 7.08 0.64
C LEU A 88 -1.98 5.62 0.20
N ALA A 89 -2.86 4.71 0.63
CA ALA A 89 -2.82 3.31 0.20
C ALA A 89 -3.10 3.17 -1.31
N ARG A 90 -4.02 3.97 -1.87
CA ARG A 90 -4.31 4.01 -3.30
C ARG A 90 -3.07 4.45 -4.09
N THR A 91 -2.48 5.59 -3.72
CA THR A 91 -1.24 6.08 -4.35
C THR A 91 -0.11 5.07 -4.23
N TYR A 92 0.05 4.46 -3.05
CA TYR A 92 1.04 3.40 -2.82
C TYR A 92 0.88 2.23 -3.79
N PHE A 93 -0.33 1.71 -3.97
CA PHE A 93 -0.58 0.62 -4.91
C PHE A 93 -0.38 1.01 -6.38
N ASP A 94 -0.78 2.23 -6.77
CA ASP A 94 -0.57 2.73 -8.13
C ASP A 94 0.93 2.85 -8.46
N THR A 95 1.73 3.39 -7.53
CA THR A 95 3.19 3.53 -7.69
C THR A 95 3.87 2.16 -7.72
N MET A 96 3.47 1.22 -6.86
CA MET A 96 3.99 -0.15 -6.90
C MET A 96 3.67 -0.85 -8.22
N GLU A 97 2.45 -0.73 -8.72
CA GLU A 97 2.07 -1.32 -10.01
C GLU A 97 2.91 -0.73 -11.16
N ALA A 98 3.14 0.59 -11.15
CA ALA A 98 4.02 1.25 -12.11
C ALA A 98 5.46 0.68 -12.05
N ALA A 99 6.03 0.53 -10.86
CA ALA A 99 7.37 -0.03 -10.68
C ALA A 99 7.44 -1.49 -11.17
N LEU A 100 6.45 -2.32 -10.83
CA LEU A 100 6.34 -3.71 -11.28
C LEU A 100 6.17 -3.85 -12.80
N ASN A 101 5.58 -2.85 -13.46
CA ASN A 101 5.46 -2.82 -14.91
C ASN A 101 6.80 -2.49 -15.61
N ILE A 102 7.72 -1.80 -14.92
CA ILE A 102 9.09 -1.57 -15.40
C ILE A 102 9.90 -2.85 -15.26
N LEU A 103 9.88 -3.49 -14.09
CA LEU A 103 10.61 -4.75 -13.83
C LEU A 103 10.25 -5.90 -14.78
N LYS A 104 9.04 -5.90 -15.35
CA LYS A 104 8.61 -6.93 -16.32
C LYS A 104 9.15 -6.69 -17.74
N LYS A 105 9.57 -5.45 -18.04
CA LYS A 105 10.07 -5.04 -19.37
C LYS A 105 11.57 -5.26 -19.53
N ASP A 106 12.28 -5.43 -18.42
CA ASP A 106 13.70 -5.83 -18.35
C ASP A 106 13.83 -7.35 -18.30
#